data_AF-A0A5D4JF93-F1
#
_entry.id   AF-A0A5D4JF93-F1
#
_cell.length_a   1.000
_cell.length_b   1.000
_cell.length_c   1.000
_cell.angle_alpha   90.00
_cell.angle_beta   90.00
_cell.angle_gamma   90.00
#
_symmetry.space_group_name_H-M   'P 1'
#
loop_
_entity.id
_entity.type
_entity.pdbx_description
1 polymer ?
#
loop_
_entity_poly.entity_id
_entity_poly.type
_entity_poly.pdbx_seq_one_letter_code
_entity_poly.pdbx_strand_id
1 'polypeptide(L)' 'MCAHNPPCPTAMAPDREAARPVAHRPEQGWSLLCNGVLVFEDTGELLPDGRIVAPHRPLALTVGSAA' A
#
# COMPACT_ATOMS: atom_id res chain seq x y z
N MET A 1 -3.33 -16.82 6.69
CA MET A 1 -4.05 -16.84 5.40
C MET A 1 -5.53 -16.61 5.68
N CYS A 2 -6.15 -15.64 5.01
CA CYS A 2 -7.57 -15.36 5.12
C CYS A 2 -8.44 -16.39 4.37
N ALA A 3 -9.70 -16.57 4.76
CA ALA A 3 -10.64 -17.53 4.16
C ALA A 3 -11.46 -16.97 2.97
N HIS A 4 -10.92 -15.99 2.25
CA HIS A 4 -11.61 -15.37 1.12
C HIS A 4 -11.63 -16.26 -0.12
N ASN A 5 -12.72 -16.21 -0.89
CA ASN A 5 -12.84 -16.84 -2.21
C ASN A 5 -13.20 -15.76 -3.27
N PRO A 6 -12.39 -15.56 -4.33
CA PRO A 6 -11.07 -16.16 -4.56
C PRO A 6 -10.06 -15.81 -3.45
N PRO A 7 -8.97 -16.60 -3.29
CA PRO A 7 -7.94 -16.33 -2.30
C PRO A 7 -7.29 -14.98 -2.55
N CYS A 8 -7.01 -14.24 -1.47
CA CYS A 8 -6.30 -12.97 -1.58
C CYS A 8 -4.81 -13.20 -1.86
N PRO A 9 -4.15 -12.28 -2.58
CA PRO A 9 -2.72 -12.35 -2.82
C PRO A 9 -1.95 -12.25 -1.50
N THR A 10 -0.77 -12.88 -1.47
CA THR A 10 0.15 -12.74 -0.34
C THR A 10 0.69 -11.31 -0.26
N ALA A 11 1.15 -10.88 0.91
CA ALA A 11 1.79 -9.57 1.05
C ALA A 11 3.04 -9.40 0.16
N MET A 12 3.66 -10.49 -0.29
CA MET A 12 4.86 -10.44 -1.14
C MET A 12 4.54 -10.43 -2.64
N ALA A 13 3.28 -10.68 -3.01
CA ALA A 13 2.85 -10.68 -4.40
C ALA A 13 2.95 -9.26 -4.99
N PRO A 14 3.13 -9.12 -6.31
CA PRO A 14 3.18 -7.81 -6.96
C PRO A 14 1.83 -7.07 -6.92
N ASP A 15 0.72 -7.80 -6.80
CA ASP A 15 -0.67 -7.31 -6.75
C ASP A 15 -1.23 -7.33 -5.32
N ARG A 16 -0.38 -7.16 -4.30
CA ARG A 16 -0.75 -7.31 -2.88
C ARG A 16 -1.89 -6.39 -2.44
N GLU A 17 -2.05 -5.22 -3.06
CA GLU A 17 -3.14 -4.29 -2.75
C GLU A 17 -4.54 -4.83 -3.11
N ALA A 18 -4.63 -5.88 -3.92
CA ALA A 18 -5.90 -6.53 -4.26
C ALA A 18 -6.49 -7.38 -3.12
N ALA A 19 -5.79 -7.51 -1.98
CA ALA A 19 -6.34 -8.14 -0.79
C ALA A 19 -7.47 -7.32 -0.17
N ARG A 20 -8.45 -7.99 0.46
CA ARG A 20 -9.62 -7.32 1.03
C ARG A 20 -9.27 -6.52 2.30
N PRO A 21 -9.81 -5.30 2.49
CA PRO A 21 -9.62 -4.53 3.72
C PRO A 21 -10.32 -5.21 4.90
N VAL A 22 -9.65 -5.24 6.05
CA VAL A 22 -10.18 -5.70 7.35
C VAL A 22 -10.29 -4.58 8.37
N ALA A 23 -9.60 -3.46 8.13
CA ALA A 23 -9.84 -2.20 8.81
C ALA A 23 -9.66 -1.05 7.82
N HIS A 24 -10.52 -0.04 7.91
CA HIS A 24 -10.48 1.16 7.10
C HIS A 24 -10.52 2.38 8.03
N ARG A 25 -9.49 3.23 7.99
CA ARG A 25 -9.30 4.40 8.85
C ARG A 25 -8.97 5.63 8.00
N PRO A 26 -9.96 6.18 7.26
CA PRO A 26 -9.73 7.35 6.41
C PRO A 26 -9.22 8.55 7.23
N GLU A 27 -9.70 8.70 8.47
CA GLU A 27 -9.31 9.80 9.35
C GLU A 27 -7.84 9.73 9.80
N GLN A 28 -7.19 8.58 9.60
CA GLN A 28 -5.77 8.36 9.86
C GLN A 28 -4.99 8.11 8.56
N GLY A 29 -5.66 8.11 7.41
CA GLY A 29 -5.06 7.94 6.09
C GLY A 29 -4.57 6.53 5.76
N TRP A 30 -5.17 5.48 6.33
CA TRP A 30 -4.75 4.10 6.05
C TRP A 30 -5.88 3.06 6.07
N SER A 31 -5.62 1.92 5.43
CA SER A 31 -6.41 0.69 5.54
C SER A 31 -5.49 -0.51 5.80
N LEU A 32 -5.93 -1.45 6.65
CA LEU A 32 -5.26 -2.73 6.85
C LEU A 32 -5.92 -3.79 5.99
N LEU A 33 -5.14 -4.49 5.18
CA LEU A 33 -5.60 -5.58 4.35
C LEU A 33 -5.47 -6.94 5.07
N CYS A 34 -6.28 -7.91 4.66
CA CYS A 34 -6.31 -9.25 5.26
C CYS A 34 -5.02 -10.06 5.10
N ASN A 35 -4.12 -9.65 4.19
CA ASN A 35 -2.79 -10.21 4.03
C ASN A 35 -1.73 -9.52 4.92
N GLY A 36 -2.15 -8.55 5.75
CA GLY A 36 -1.30 -7.82 6.70
C GLY A 36 -0.63 -6.57 6.13
N VAL A 37 -0.88 -6.23 4.86
CA VAL A 37 -0.37 -4.98 4.26
C VAL A 37 -1.16 -3.79 4.80
N LEU A 38 -0.46 -2.77 5.28
CA LEU A 38 -1.05 -1.46 5.54
C LEU A 38 -0.91 -0.61 4.27
N VAL A 39 -2.03 -0.20 3.69
CA VAL A 39 -2.05 0.71 2.53
C VAL A 39 -2.39 2.11 3.00
N PHE A 40 -1.65 3.10 2.51
CA PHE A 40 -1.85 4.51 2.80
C PHE A 40 -2.58 5.21 1.64
N GLU A 41 -3.29 6.29 1.93
CA GLU A 41 -4.03 7.07 0.92
C GLU A 41 -3.12 7.67 -0.18
N ASP A 42 -1.82 7.83 0.11
CA ASP A 42 -0.84 8.31 -0.85
C ASP A 42 -0.24 7.21 -1.73
N THR A 43 -0.83 6.00 -1.72
CA THR A 43 -0.38 4.75 -2.39
C THR A 43 0.87 4.11 -1.79
N GLY A 44 1.39 4.62 -0.68
CA GLY A 44 2.45 3.95 0.07
C GLY A 44 1.94 2.66 0.73
N GLU A 45 2.85 1.73 1.02
CA GLU A 45 2.52 0.49 1.72
C GLU A 45 3.54 0.16 2.81
N LEU A 46 3.05 -0.40 3.92
CA LEU A 46 3.88 -1.06 4.94
C LEU A 46 3.58 -2.56 4.93
N LEU A 47 4.59 -3.35 4.59
CA LEU A 47 4.50 -4.81 4.54
C LEU A 47 4.58 -5.42 5.95
N PRO A 48 4.08 -6.65 6.16
CA PRO A 48 4.13 -7.33 7.47
C PRO A 48 5.54 -7.55 8.03
N ASP A 49 6.55 -7.57 7.16
CA ASP A 49 7.96 -7.71 7.52
C ASP A 49 8.64 -6.36 7.83
N GLY A 50 7.87 -5.26 7.81
CA GLY A 50 8.36 -3.91 8.06
C GLY A 50 8.98 -3.22 6.85
N ARG A 51 9.01 -3.85 5.67
CA ARG A 51 9.46 -3.17 4.45
C ARG A 51 8.45 -2.11 4.00
N ILE A 52 8.99 -1.01 3.51
CA ILE A 52 8.23 0.13 3.01
C ILE A 52 8.22 0.08 1.48
N VAL A 53 7.02 0.17 0.89
CA VAL A 53 6.83 0.49 -0.53
C VAL A 53 6.54 1.98 -0.62
N ALA A 54 7.37 2.68 -1.38
CA ALA A 54 7.24 4.13 -1.50
C ALA A 54 5.95 4.49 -2.25
N PRO A 55 5.28 5.60 -1.86
CA PRO A 55 4.13 6.10 -2.57
C PRO A 55 4.46 6.46 -4.02
N HIS A 56 3.53 6.21 -4.93
CA HIS A 56 3.61 6.57 -6.34
C HIS A 56 3.33 8.06 -6.53
N ARG A 57 4.28 8.91 -6.10
CA ARG A 57 4.23 10.36 -6.35
C ARG A 57 4.94 10.66 -7.67
N PRO A 58 4.37 11.48 -8.56
CA PRO A 58 5.16 12.11 -9.60
C PRO A 58 6.33 12.83 -8.93
N LEU A 59 7.56 12.47 -9.28
CA LEU A 59 8.72 13.27 -8.89
C LEU A 59 8.46 14.68 -9.43
N ALA A 60 8.37 15.67 -8.55
CA ALA A 60 8.40 17.05 -8.97
C ALA A 60 9.72 17.21 -9.73
N LEU A 61 9.64 17.32 -11.06
CA LEU A 61 10.80 17.68 -11.86
C LEU A 61 11.25 19.03 -11.32
N THR A 62 12.32 19.04 -10.53
CA THR A 62 13.02 20.26 -10.20
C THR A 62 13.47 20.83 -11.54
N VAL A 63 12.69 21.76 -12.08
CA VAL A 63 13.13 22.62 -13.17
C VAL A 63 14.26 23.41 -12.54
N GLY A 64 15.49 22.96 -12.79
CA GLY A 64 16.68 23.71 -12.43
C GLY A 64 16.53 25.07 -13.09
N SER A 65 16.47 26.13 -12.28
CA SER A 65 16.71 27.48 -12.77
C SER A 65 18.10 27.47 -13.38
N ALA A 66 18.17 27.39 -14.71
CA ALA A 66 19.35 27.78 -15.45
C ALA A 66 19.52 29.28 -15.22
N ALA A 67 20.62 29.64 -14.55
CA ALA A 67 21.12 31.00 -14.44
C ALA A 67 21.67 31.48 -15.80
#